data_AF-A0A0R3RGH4-F1
#
_entry.id   AF-A0A0R3RGH4-F1
#
_cell.length_a   1.000
_cell.length_b   1.000
_cell.length_c   1.000
_cell.angle_alpha   90.00
_cell.angle_beta   90.00
_cell.angle_gamma   90.00
#
_symmetry.space_group_name_H-M   'P 1'
#
loop_
_entity.id
_entity.type
_entity.pdbx_description
1 polymer ?
#
loop_
_entity_poly.entity_id
_entity_poly.type
_entity_poly.pdbx_seq_one_letter_code
_entity_poly.pdbx_strand_id
1 'polypeptide(L)'
;MYGRLCLIGNSGYLAIYLGFTIAPDAVVCKEAVLEGDITIGSGTVVHPTAVIRAVNGPIIVGENNNIEETCVIENLNENGQTLLIGRDNVFEIGSVVRAPKIGDNNVFGVRCQVGPNTTVTRGCFIGINCAAMLQEELPENTVIYGKNNNRRVAQDPPQLQTSQLEYLRKALERFHYLIKSS
;
A
#
# COMPACT_ATOMS: atom_id res chain seq x y z
N MET A 1 -10.46 2.53 22.27
CA MET A 1 -11.52 1.64 22.78
C MET A 1 -12.69 1.84 21.82
N TYR A 2 -13.06 0.95 20.91
CA TYR A 2 -13.28 -0.49 21.00
C TYR A 2 -12.99 -1.13 19.64
N GLY A 3 -12.57 -2.40 19.67
CA GLY A 3 -12.37 -3.21 18.47
C GLY A 3 -11.67 -4.52 18.77
N ARG A 4 -12.12 -5.26 19.79
CA ARG A 4 -11.74 -6.67 19.96
C ARG A 4 -12.97 -7.51 20.28
N LEU A 5 -13.08 -8.61 19.52
CA LEU A 5 -13.90 -9.81 19.74
C LEU A 5 -15.43 -9.56 19.65
N CYS A 6 -16.25 -10.43 19.05
CA CYS A 6 -16.29 -11.86 19.30
C CYS A 6 -17.35 -12.55 18.38
N LEU A 7 -17.15 -13.86 18.18
CA LEU A 7 -18.14 -14.95 18.14
C LEU A 7 -19.02 -15.20 16.91
N ILE A 8 -18.85 -16.43 16.45
CA ILE A 8 -19.74 -17.29 15.66
C ILE A 8 -21.12 -17.36 16.35
N GLY A 9 -22.22 -17.16 15.62
CA GLY A 9 -23.57 -17.36 16.15
C GLY A 9 -24.67 -17.16 15.09
N ASN A 10 -25.41 -18.23 14.82
CA ASN A 10 -26.58 -18.29 13.94
C ASN A 10 -27.66 -17.25 14.31
N SER A 11 -28.00 -16.35 13.37
CA SER A 11 -29.37 -15.92 13.00
C SER A 11 -29.36 -14.53 12.34
N GLY A 12 -29.67 -14.49 11.04
CA GLY A 12 -30.66 -13.54 10.51
C GLY A 12 -30.37 -12.05 10.42
N TYR A 13 -29.11 -11.57 10.43
CA TYR A 13 -28.79 -10.20 10.01
C TYR A 13 -27.78 -10.21 8.85
N LEU A 14 -28.14 -9.59 7.74
CA LEU A 14 -27.29 -9.39 6.58
C LEU A 14 -26.15 -8.43 6.97
N ALA A 15 -25.07 -8.97 7.53
CA ALA A 15 -23.81 -8.25 7.65
C ALA A 15 -23.30 -8.03 6.22
N ILE A 16 -23.30 -6.79 5.77
CA ILE A 16 -22.61 -6.39 4.54
C ILE A 16 -21.13 -6.56 4.86
N TYR A 17 -20.59 -7.76 4.65
CA TYR A 17 -19.15 -7.98 4.66
C TYR A 17 -18.58 -7.19 3.47
N LEU A 18 -18.20 -5.93 3.70
CA LEU A 18 -17.21 -5.25 2.87
C LEU A 18 -15.89 -5.94 3.20
N GLY A 19 -15.68 -7.08 2.56
CA GLY A 19 -14.52 -7.94 2.75
C GLY A 19 -13.30 -7.42 1.99
N PHE A 20 -12.13 -7.82 2.44
CA PHE A 20 -10.93 -7.73 1.63
C PHE A 20 -10.80 -8.98 0.75
N THR A 21 -10.40 -8.81 -0.51
CA THR A 21 -10.07 -9.90 -1.42
C THR A 21 -8.55 -10.00 -1.52
N ILE A 22 -7.98 -11.17 -1.22
CA ILE A 22 -6.53 -11.40 -1.27
C ILE A 22 -6.24 -12.49 -2.29
N ALA A 23 -5.38 -12.21 -3.27
CA ALA A 23 -4.95 -13.19 -4.25
C ALA A 23 -4.28 -14.41 -3.56
N PRO A 24 -4.43 -15.64 -4.09
CA PRO A 24 -3.95 -16.86 -3.42
C PRO A 24 -2.46 -16.91 -3.10
N ASP A 25 -1.64 -16.19 -3.87
CA ASP A 25 -0.18 -16.11 -3.76
C ASP A 25 0.30 -14.77 -3.18
N ALA A 26 -0.62 -13.92 -2.72
CA ALA A 26 -0.29 -12.73 -1.94
C ALA A 26 -0.09 -13.11 -0.47
N VAL A 27 0.90 -12.49 0.17
CA VAL A 27 1.27 -12.75 1.55
C VAL A 27 0.87 -11.56 2.40
N VAL A 28 -0.15 -11.73 3.24
CA VAL A 28 -0.61 -10.68 4.15
C VAL A 28 -0.45 -11.16 5.59
N CYS A 29 0.40 -10.48 6.36
CA CYS A 29 0.61 -10.83 7.76
C CYS A 29 -0.64 -10.53 8.60
N LYS A 30 -0.97 -11.41 9.56
CA LYS A 30 -2.16 -11.28 10.41
C LYS A 30 -2.16 -10.02 11.28
N GLU A 31 -0.98 -9.49 11.58
CA GLU A 31 -0.79 -8.26 12.34
C GLU A 31 -1.01 -7.00 11.49
N ALA A 32 -1.16 -7.13 10.17
CA ALA A 32 -1.56 -6.03 9.31
C ALA A 32 -3.03 -5.64 9.59
N VAL A 33 -3.33 -4.35 9.47
CA VAL A 33 -4.66 -3.80 9.66
C VAL A 33 -5.24 -3.47 8.29
N LEU A 34 -6.26 -4.24 7.89
CA LEU A 34 -7.04 -4.00 6.67
C LEU A 34 -8.46 -3.58 7.07
N GLU A 35 -8.88 -2.38 6.69
CA GLU A 35 -10.19 -1.83 7.02
C GLU A 35 -10.92 -1.35 5.75
N GLY A 36 -12.09 -1.90 5.46
CA GLY A 36 -12.94 -1.54 4.33
C GLY A 36 -12.76 -2.43 3.09
N ASP A 37 -13.22 -1.94 1.94
CA ASP A 37 -13.16 -2.65 0.65
C ASP A 37 -11.74 -2.56 0.05
N ILE A 38 -11.00 -3.67 0.16
CA ILE A 38 -9.59 -3.75 -0.22
C ILE A 38 -9.37 -4.98 -1.09
N THR A 39 -8.75 -4.80 -2.24
CA THR A 39 -8.28 -5.90 -3.10
C THR A 39 -6.77 -5.91 -3.14
N ILE A 40 -6.16 -7.07 -2.86
CA ILE A 40 -4.70 -7.29 -2.90
C ILE A 40 -4.36 -8.23 -4.07
N GLY A 41 -3.59 -7.71 -5.02
CA GLY A 41 -3.15 -8.43 -6.22
C GLY A 41 -2.08 -9.49 -5.95
N SER A 42 -1.89 -10.36 -6.94
CA SER A 42 -0.99 -11.51 -6.88
C SER A 42 0.45 -11.12 -6.54
N GLY A 43 1.08 -11.94 -5.69
CA GLY A 43 2.46 -11.75 -5.26
C GLY A 43 2.71 -10.52 -4.37
N THR A 44 1.70 -9.73 -4.02
CA THR A 44 1.89 -8.60 -3.10
C THR A 44 2.19 -9.11 -1.69
N VAL A 45 3.14 -8.46 -1.02
CA VAL A 45 3.56 -8.76 0.35
C VAL A 45 3.17 -7.59 1.26
N VAL A 46 2.39 -7.88 2.30
CA VAL A 46 2.00 -6.92 3.35
C VAL A 46 2.58 -7.37 4.67
N HIS A 47 3.51 -6.57 5.18
CA HIS A 47 4.26 -6.83 6.40
C HIS A 47 3.42 -6.63 7.67
N PRO A 48 3.87 -7.16 8.82
CA PRO A 48 3.22 -6.93 10.10
C PRO A 48 3.07 -5.44 10.40
N THR A 49 2.00 -5.02 11.07
CA THR A 49 1.74 -3.62 11.47
C THR A 49 1.54 -2.61 10.34
N ALA A 50 1.58 -3.05 9.07
CA ALA A 50 1.12 -2.22 7.96
C ALA A 50 -0.38 -1.93 8.12
N VAL A 51 -0.81 -0.74 7.70
CA VAL A 51 -2.18 -0.25 7.84
C VAL A 51 -2.70 0.17 6.48
N ILE A 52 -3.77 -0.46 6.01
CA ILE A 52 -4.45 -0.13 4.76
C ILE A 52 -5.93 0.14 5.10
N ARG A 53 -6.38 1.38 4.89
CA ARG A 53 -7.75 1.80 5.20
C ARG A 53 -8.45 2.40 3.99
N ALA A 54 -9.47 1.71 3.51
CA ALA A 54 -10.41 2.20 2.52
C ALA A 54 -11.48 3.06 3.23
N VAL A 55 -11.10 4.27 3.68
CA VAL A 55 -11.96 5.14 4.52
C VAL A 55 -13.13 5.72 3.73
N ASN A 56 -12.86 6.39 2.61
CA ASN A 56 -13.89 7.05 1.81
C ASN A 56 -14.25 6.28 0.53
N GLY A 57 -13.40 5.35 0.09
CA GLY A 57 -13.64 4.54 -1.09
C GLY A 57 -12.70 3.32 -1.16
N PRO A 58 -12.92 2.40 -2.12
CA PRO A 58 -12.18 1.15 -2.19
C PRO A 58 -10.68 1.36 -2.47
N ILE A 59 -9.85 0.38 -2.11
CA ILE A 59 -8.43 0.33 -2.46
C ILE A 59 -8.16 -0.92 -3.29
N ILE A 60 -7.56 -0.76 -4.46
CA ILE A 60 -7.12 -1.88 -5.29
C ILE A 60 -5.60 -1.80 -5.41
N VAL A 61 -4.93 -2.80 -4.83
CA VAL A 61 -3.49 -2.99 -4.90
C VAL A 61 -3.15 -3.97 -6.01
N GLY A 62 -2.30 -3.54 -6.94
CA GLY A 62 -1.82 -4.37 -8.05
C GLY A 62 -0.90 -5.51 -7.61
N GLU A 63 -0.20 -6.08 -8.59
CA GLU A 63 0.69 -7.22 -8.42
C GLU A 63 2.07 -6.82 -7.87
N ASN A 64 2.72 -7.76 -7.18
CA ASN A 64 4.12 -7.64 -6.75
C ASN A 64 4.45 -6.35 -5.97
N ASN A 65 3.52 -5.83 -5.19
CA ASN A 65 3.81 -4.70 -4.31
C ASN A 65 4.48 -5.18 -3.02
N ASN A 66 5.38 -4.39 -2.46
CA ASN A 66 5.96 -4.61 -1.14
C ASN A 66 5.48 -3.51 -0.18
N ILE A 67 4.70 -3.86 0.84
CA ILE A 67 4.17 -2.93 1.84
C ILE A 67 4.80 -3.27 3.17
N GLU A 68 5.84 -2.53 3.55
CA GLU A 68 6.66 -2.81 4.74
C GLU A 68 5.97 -2.40 6.05
N GLU A 69 6.61 -2.73 7.17
CA GLU A 69 6.08 -2.51 8.51
C GLU A 69 5.74 -1.04 8.76
N THR A 70 4.69 -0.79 9.52
CA THR A 70 4.23 0.56 9.92
C THR A 70 3.86 1.50 8.77
N CYS A 71 3.85 1.04 7.53
CA CYS A 71 3.33 1.80 6.39
C CYS A 71 1.84 2.07 6.57
N VAL A 72 1.39 3.24 6.14
CA VAL A 72 0.00 3.67 6.22
C VAL A 72 -0.48 4.07 4.83
N ILE A 73 -1.47 3.36 4.32
CA ILE A 73 -2.15 3.65 3.05
C ILE A 73 -3.61 3.96 3.38
N GLU A 74 -4.07 5.16 3.06
CA GLU A 74 -5.45 5.58 3.35
C GLU A 74 -6.09 6.18 2.10
N ASN A 75 -7.23 5.64 1.70
CA ASN A 75 -8.05 6.27 0.66
C ASN A 75 -8.95 7.32 1.30
N LEU A 76 -8.55 8.59 1.15
CA LEU A 76 -9.28 9.76 1.63
C LEU A 76 -10.02 10.51 0.52
N ASN A 77 -10.17 9.92 -0.67
CA ASN A 77 -10.87 10.56 -1.80
C ASN A 77 -12.31 10.94 -1.41
N GLU A 78 -12.59 12.24 -1.27
CA GLU A 78 -13.90 12.75 -0.85
C GLU A 78 -15.03 12.34 -1.81
N ASN A 79 -14.70 12.14 -3.09
CA ASN A 79 -15.63 11.70 -4.12
C ASN A 79 -15.94 10.20 -4.08
N GLY A 80 -15.40 9.45 -3.12
CA GLY A 80 -15.52 7.99 -3.02
C GLY A 80 -14.82 7.22 -4.12
N GLN A 81 -13.90 7.87 -4.84
CA GLN A 81 -13.15 7.25 -5.93
C GLN A 81 -12.19 6.18 -5.41
N THR A 82 -12.12 5.07 -6.15
CA THR A 82 -11.19 3.98 -5.87
C THR A 82 -9.75 4.45 -5.97
N LEU A 83 -8.97 4.19 -4.92
CA LEU A 83 -7.51 4.32 -4.96
C LEU A 83 -6.95 3.11 -5.71
N LEU A 84 -6.42 3.37 -6.91
CA LEU A 84 -5.70 2.38 -7.70
C LEU A 84 -4.21 2.49 -7.40
N ILE A 85 -3.61 1.38 -6.98
CA ILE A 85 -2.17 1.21 -6.84
C ILE A 85 -1.72 0.21 -7.90
N GLY A 86 -0.78 0.64 -8.76
CA GLY A 86 -0.21 -0.20 -9.81
C GLY A 86 0.63 -1.35 -9.29
N ARG A 87 1.47 -1.89 -10.16
CA ARG A 87 2.35 -3.04 -9.84
C ARG A 87 3.75 -2.61 -9.44
N ASP A 88 4.46 -3.52 -8.78
CA ASP A 88 5.89 -3.41 -8.48
C ASP A 88 6.26 -2.18 -7.64
N ASN A 89 5.34 -1.65 -6.83
CA ASN A 89 5.66 -0.55 -5.93
C ASN A 89 6.24 -1.04 -4.60
N VAL A 90 7.11 -0.23 -4.01
CA VAL A 90 7.73 -0.48 -2.72
C VAL A 90 7.34 0.64 -1.76
N PHE A 91 6.67 0.29 -0.67
CA PHE A 91 6.34 1.17 0.44
C PHE A 91 7.24 0.83 1.60
N GLU A 92 8.33 1.59 1.75
CA GLU A 92 9.32 1.36 2.80
C GLU A 92 8.80 1.77 4.18
N ILE A 93 9.40 1.18 5.22
CA ILE A 93 8.98 1.29 6.63
C ILE A 93 8.52 2.71 7.00
N GLY A 94 7.28 2.79 7.47
CA GLY A 94 6.69 4.01 8.03
C GLY A 94 6.28 5.07 7.01
N SER A 95 6.30 4.75 5.71
CA SER A 95 5.75 5.63 4.68
C SER A 95 4.24 5.85 4.88
N VAL A 96 3.77 7.07 4.59
CA VAL A 96 2.36 7.46 4.71
C VAL A 96 1.86 7.93 3.36
N VAL A 97 0.93 7.20 2.77
CA VAL A 97 0.45 7.44 1.40
C VAL A 97 -1.05 7.65 1.40
N ARG A 98 -1.44 8.86 0.99
CA ARG A 98 -2.85 9.27 0.86
C ARG A 98 -3.21 9.65 -0.57
N ALA A 99 -2.33 9.36 -1.53
CA ALA A 99 -2.50 9.70 -2.94
C ALA A 99 -3.84 9.21 -3.50
N PRO A 100 -4.46 9.93 -4.44
CA PRO A 100 -5.70 9.49 -5.09
C PRO A 100 -5.45 8.39 -6.12
N LYS A 101 -4.21 8.29 -6.65
CA LYS A 101 -3.78 7.32 -7.66
C LYS A 101 -2.27 7.11 -7.61
N ILE A 102 -1.84 5.86 -7.76
CA ILE A 102 -0.43 5.43 -7.80
C ILE A 102 -0.25 4.49 -9.00
N GLY A 103 0.68 4.78 -9.90
CA GLY A 103 1.01 3.89 -11.02
C GLY A 103 2.03 2.80 -10.64
N ASP A 104 2.91 2.47 -11.59
CA ASP A 104 3.79 1.29 -11.51
C ASP A 104 5.22 1.65 -11.09
N ASN A 105 5.91 0.69 -10.45
CA ASN A 105 7.34 0.74 -10.16
C ASN A 105 7.78 2.01 -9.41
N ASN A 106 7.01 2.45 -8.42
CA ASN A 106 7.38 3.56 -7.56
C ASN A 106 7.99 3.08 -6.24
N VAL A 107 8.87 3.90 -5.66
CA VAL A 107 9.45 3.65 -4.34
C VAL A 107 9.09 4.81 -3.41
N PHE A 108 8.37 4.48 -2.35
CA PHE A 108 8.02 5.37 -1.25
C PHE A 108 9.00 5.11 -0.11
N GLY A 109 10.00 5.99 0.01
CA GLY A 109 11.11 5.80 0.92
C GLY A 109 10.71 5.86 2.40
N VAL A 110 11.62 5.39 3.27
CA VAL A 110 11.39 5.34 4.73
C VAL A 110 10.81 6.65 5.27
N ARG A 111 9.65 6.55 5.94
CA ARG A 111 8.92 7.68 6.55
C ARG A 111 8.59 8.83 5.59
N CYS A 112 8.53 8.58 4.29
CA CYS A 112 8.05 9.59 3.35
C CYS A 112 6.54 9.83 3.52
N GLN A 113 6.05 10.96 3.01
CA GLN A 113 4.62 11.29 3.05
C GLN A 113 4.12 11.70 1.66
N VAL A 114 2.94 11.22 1.26
CA VAL A 114 2.28 11.60 0.00
C VAL A 114 0.86 12.06 0.28
N GLY A 115 0.53 13.23 -0.24
CA GLY A 115 -0.73 13.92 0.04
C GLY A 115 -1.90 13.47 -0.82
N PRO A 116 -3.15 13.81 -0.40
CA PRO A 116 -4.39 13.41 -1.07
C PRO A 116 -4.62 14.01 -2.45
N ASN A 117 -3.85 15.03 -2.82
CA ASN A 117 -3.95 15.71 -4.12
C ASN A 117 -2.75 15.44 -5.02
N THR A 118 -1.88 14.48 -4.64
CA THR A 118 -0.67 14.14 -5.40
C THR A 118 -0.86 12.84 -6.13
N THR A 119 -1.00 12.89 -7.46
CA THR A 119 -1.01 11.67 -8.28
C THR A 119 0.42 11.23 -8.52
N VAL A 120 0.73 9.98 -8.19
CA VAL A 120 2.04 9.38 -8.47
C VAL A 120 1.91 8.57 -9.76
N THR A 121 2.70 8.92 -10.78
CA THR A 121 2.68 8.21 -12.06
C THR A 121 3.48 6.91 -11.97
N ARG A 122 4.59 6.80 -12.70
CA ARG A 122 5.42 5.58 -12.74
C ARG A 122 6.89 5.89 -12.58
N GLY A 123 7.63 4.97 -12.00
CA GLY A 123 9.07 5.12 -11.81
C GLY A 123 9.47 6.21 -10.81
N CYS A 124 8.54 6.75 -10.02
CA CYS A 124 8.84 7.82 -9.07
C CYS A 124 9.56 7.26 -7.83
N PHE A 125 10.47 8.06 -7.28
CA PHE A 125 11.15 7.76 -6.02
C PHE A 125 10.93 8.91 -5.05
N ILE A 126 10.25 8.66 -3.95
CA ILE A 126 10.05 9.65 -2.89
C ILE A 126 11.03 9.32 -1.78
N GLY A 127 12.02 10.19 -1.58
CA GLY A 127 13.13 9.92 -0.69
C GLY A 127 12.74 9.80 0.80
N ILE A 128 13.71 9.31 1.56
CA ILE A 128 13.60 9.14 3.01
C ILE A 128 13.22 10.46 3.68
N ASN A 129 12.21 10.45 4.55
CA ASN A 129 11.65 11.62 5.23
C ASN A 129 11.25 12.77 4.29
N CYS A 130 11.02 12.51 3.00
CA CYS A 130 10.53 13.52 2.06
C CYS A 130 9.00 13.57 2.07
N ALA A 131 8.43 14.71 1.65
CA ALA A 131 6.99 14.89 1.55
C ALA A 131 6.59 15.37 0.15
N ALA A 132 5.76 14.60 -0.53
CA ALA A 132 5.09 14.96 -1.77
C ALA A 132 3.66 15.42 -1.45
N MET A 133 3.52 16.67 -1.01
CA MET A 133 2.24 17.30 -0.66
C MET A 133 1.82 18.31 -1.74
N LEU A 134 1.79 17.84 -2.97
CA LEU A 134 1.68 18.66 -4.16
C LEU A 134 0.30 18.47 -4.77
N GLN A 135 -0.36 19.56 -5.18
CA GLN A 135 -1.64 19.47 -5.89
C GLN A 135 -1.38 19.27 -7.38
N GLU A 136 -0.59 18.24 -7.72
CA GLU A 136 -0.13 17.99 -9.08
C GLU A 136 0.03 16.49 -9.33
N GLU A 137 0.15 16.15 -10.61
CA GLU A 137 0.58 14.85 -11.08
C GLU A 137 2.11 14.83 -11.19
N LEU A 138 2.76 13.94 -10.42
CA LEU A 138 4.21 13.78 -10.49
C LEU A 138 4.61 13.20 -11.84
N PRO A 139 5.49 13.87 -12.62
CA PRO A 139 5.97 13.32 -13.87
C PRO A 139 6.68 11.97 -13.68
N GLU A 140 6.69 11.16 -14.73
CA GLU A 140 7.37 9.85 -14.68
C GLU A 140 8.85 10.00 -14.32
N ASN A 141 9.39 9.00 -13.62
CA ASN A 141 10.79 8.98 -13.18
C ASN A 141 11.20 10.17 -12.28
N THR A 142 10.25 10.82 -11.61
CA THR A 142 10.55 11.91 -10.68
C THR A 142 11.12 11.37 -9.38
N VAL A 143 12.27 11.93 -8.97
CA VAL A 143 12.92 11.67 -7.70
C VAL A 143 12.77 12.90 -6.81
N ILE A 144 12.10 12.75 -5.67
CA ILE A 144 12.02 13.76 -4.62
C ILE A 144 13.06 13.42 -3.56
N TYR A 145 13.94 14.36 -3.21
CA TYR A 145 15.04 14.10 -2.29
C TYR A 145 15.44 15.31 -1.44
N GLY A 146 16.12 15.00 -0.34
CA GLY A 146 16.67 15.98 0.58
C GLY A 146 15.61 16.66 1.44
N LYS A 147 16.06 17.42 2.44
CA LYS A 147 15.21 18.07 3.44
C LYS A 147 14.18 19.06 2.85
N ASN A 148 14.48 19.61 1.67
CA ASN A 148 13.65 20.61 1.00
C ASN A 148 12.75 20.00 -0.09
N ASN A 149 12.67 18.66 -0.20
CA ASN A 149 11.89 17.97 -1.23
C ASN A 149 12.26 18.44 -2.65
N ASN A 150 13.55 18.59 -2.92
CA ASN A 150 14.06 18.94 -4.24
C ASN A 150 13.72 17.84 -5.24
N ARG A 151 13.55 18.21 -6.51
CA ARG A 151 13.14 17.28 -7.56
C ARG A 151 14.21 17.16 -8.63
N ARG A 152 14.35 15.96 -9.15
CA ARG A 152 15.10 15.67 -10.37
C ARG A 152 14.39 14.56 -11.13
N VAL A 153 14.64 14.47 -12.42
CA VAL A 153 14.21 13.33 -13.23
C VAL A 153 15.35 12.31 -13.24
N ALA A 154 15.05 11.06 -12.89
CA ALA A 154 16.00 9.97 -13.00
C ALA A 154 16.17 9.57 -14.47
N GLN A 155 17.38 9.15 -14.83
CA GLN A 155 17.65 8.59 -16.16
C GLN A 155 17.08 7.18 -16.29
N ASP A 156 17.22 6.40 -15.22
CA ASP A 156 16.71 5.03 -15.12
C ASP A 156 15.59 4.96 -14.08
N PRO A 157 14.56 4.11 -14.30
CA PRO A 157 13.54 3.88 -13.29
C PRO A 157 14.13 3.14 -12.07
N PRO A 158 13.41 3.12 -10.93
CA PRO A 158 13.79 2.33 -9.77
C PRO A 158 14.00 0.86 -10.15
N GLN A 159 15.02 0.24 -9.55
CA GLN A 159 15.31 -1.17 -9.76
C GLN A 159 14.20 -2.02 -9.13
N LEU A 160 13.69 -2.98 -9.91
CA LEU A 160 12.70 -3.93 -9.44
C LEU A 160 13.29 -4.84 -8.36
N GLN A 161 12.59 -4.98 -7.25
CA GLN A 161 13.01 -5.77 -6.10
C GLN A 161 12.49 -7.23 -6.16
N THR A 162 12.43 -7.83 -7.35
CA THR A 162 11.80 -9.14 -7.58
C THR A 162 12.41 -10.26 -6.73
N SER A 163 13.74 -10.29 -6.59
CA SER A 163 14.45 -11.30 -5.78
C SER A 163 14.16 -11.14 -4.29
N GLN A 164 14.04 -9.90 -3.81
CA GLN A 164 13.67 -9.58 -2.44
C GLN A 164 12.23 -10.00 -2.15
N LEU A 165 11.29 -9.69 -3.04
CA LEU A 165 9.90 -10.12 -2.91
C LEU A 165 9.77 -11.64 -2.84
N GLU A 166 10.47 -12.37 -3.72
CA GLU A 166 10.45 -13.83 -3.71
C GLU A 166 11.02 -14.43 -2.41
N TYR A 167 12.07 -13.81 -1.86
CA TYR A 167 12.60 -14.18 -0.56
C TYR A 167 11.60 -13.89 0.57
N LEU A 168 11.00 -12.70 0.57
CA LEU A 168 10.05 -12.26 1.59
C LEU A 168 8.81 -13.15 1.65
N ARG A 169 8.26 -13.56 0.50
CA ARG A 169 7.13 -14.50 0.44
C ARG A 169 7.45 -15.79 1.18
N LYS A 170 8.60 -16.41 0.85
CA LYS A 170 9.06 -17.66 1.49
C LYS A 170 9.40 -17.51 2.97
N ALA A 171 9.93 -16.35 3.37
CA ALA A 171 10.30 -16.09 4.75
C ALA A 171 9.06 -15.84 5.61
N LEU A 172 8.16 -14.95 5.18
CA LEU A 172 6.99 -14.58 5.95
C LEU A 172 5.99 -15.72 6.10
N GLU A 173 5.84 -16.58 5.08
CA GLU A 173 5.08 -17.83 5.19
C GLU A 173 5.58 -18.76 6.31
N ARG A 174 6.88 -18.69 6.66
CA ARG A 174 7.48 -19.54 7.70
C ARG A 174 7.39 -18.92 9.09
N PHE A 175 7.46 -17.60 9.19
CA PHE A 175 7.62 -16.91 10.47
C PHE A 175 6.35 -16.25 11.00
N HIS A 176 5.33 -16.04 10.16
CA HIS A 176 4.12 -15.31 10.54
C HIS A 176 2.84 -16.10 10.27
N TYR A 177 1.82 -15.81 11.07
CA TYR A 177 0.47 -16.23 10.73
C TYR A 177 -0.05 -15.32 9.61
N LEU A 178 -0.54 -15.92 8.54
CA LEU A 178 -1.06 -15.18 7.39
C LEU A 178 -2.59 -15.05 7.46
N ILE A 179 -3.10 -13.95 6.92
CA ILE A 179 -4.52 -13.84 6.58
C ILE A 179 -4.76 -14.78 5.40
N LYS A 180 -5.68 -15.74 5.57
CA LYS A 180 -6.01 -16.68 4.49
C LYS A 180 -6.86 -15.99 3.44
N SER A 181 -6.56 -16.25 2.17
CA SER A 181 -7.45 -15.93 1.05
C SER A 181 -8.83 -16.56 1.32
N SER A 182 -9.87 -15.76 1.28
CA SER A 182 -11.28 -16.19 1.34
C SER A 182 -11.76 -16.68 -0.02
#